data_AF-A0A178KP93-F1
#
_entry.id   AF-A0A178KP93-F1
#
_cell.length_a   1.000
_cell.length_b   1.000
_cell.length_c   1.000
_cell.angle_alpha   90.00
_cell.angle_beta   90.00
_cell.angle_gamma   90.00
#
_symmetry.space_group_name_H-M   'P 1'
#
loop_
_entity.id
_entity.type
_entity.pdbx_description
1 polymer ?
#
loop_
_entity_poly.entity_id
_entity_poly.type
_entity_poly.pdbx_seq_one_letter_code
_entity_poly.pdbx_strand_id
1 'polypeptide(L)'
;MKKTISFAAIHFTIAFSVAFLLTGDIIIGSLIAMIEPMVNTVAFYFHEKVWQTNALKQSRFAAPGNKTASFAVVHFSVAFTVVYLLTGDILIGSIMAMIEPACNTLAYYFHERVWQQKERQKSQLFDHMMCPH
;
A
#
# COMPACT_ATOMS: atom_id res chain seq x y z
N MET A 1 3.59 -15.94 -7.45
CA MET A 1 3.20 -15.14 -8.63
C MET A 1 1.71 -14.77 -8.62
N LYS A 2 0.77 -15.73 -8.68
CA LYS A 2 -0.69 -15.41 -8.75
C LYS A 2 -1.20 -14.55 -7.57
N LYS A 3 -0.79 -14.84 -6.32
CA LYS A 3 -1.18 -14.03 -5.14
C LYS A 3 -0.68 -12.59 -5.21
N THR A 4 0.58 -12.40 -5.60
CA THR A 4 1.23 -11.08 -5.65
C THR A 4 0.58 -10.17 -6.69
N ILE A 5 0.31 -10.70 -7.88
CA ILE A 5 -0.37 -9.94 -8.95
C ILE A 5 -1.81 -9.62 -8.52
N SER A 6 -2.50 -10.57 -7.89
CA SER A 6 -3.85 -10.34 -7.36
C SER A 6 -3.88 -9.26 -6.27
N PHE A 7 -2.86 -9.22 -5.41
CA PHE A 7 -2.74 -8.19 -4.38
C PHE A 7 -2.51 -6.80 -4.98
N ALA A 8 -1.58 -6.68 -5.93
CA ALA A 8 -1.33 -5.43 -6.63
C ALA A 8 -2.58 -4.94 -7.37
N ALA A 9 -3.29 -5.83 -8.07
CA ALA A 9 -4.53 -5.49 -8.78
C ALA A 9 -5.61 -4.93 -7.84
N ILE A 10 -5.77 -5.51 -6.65
CA ILE A 10 -6.73 -5.01 -5.64
C ILE A 10 -6.34 -3.62 -5.16
N HIS A 11 -5.05 -3.41 -4.83
CA HIS A 11 -4.56 -2.12 -4.38
C HIS A 11 -4.81 -1.01 -5.41
N PHE A 12 -4.44 -1.24 -6.67
CA PHE A 12 -4.69 -0.29 -7.76
C PHE A 12 -6.18 -0.05 -8.00
N THR A 13 -7.01 -1.10 -7.93
CA THR A 13 -8.46 -0.96 -8.12
C THR A 13 -9.07 -0.10 -7.02
N ILE A 14 -8.64 -0.28 -5.78
CA ILE A 14 -9.14 0.51 -4.63
C ILE A 14 -8.65 1.95 -4.70
N ALA A 15 -7.35 2.16 -4.92
CA ALA A 15 -6.77 3.49 -5.06
C ALA A 15 -7.50 4.28 -6.16
N PHE A 16 -7.67 3.67 -7.35
CA PHE A 16 -8.44 4.26 -8.44
C PHE A 16 -9.90 4.52 -8.05
N SER A 17 -10.59 3.56 -7.45
CA SER A 17 -12.02 3.70 -7.12
C SER A 17 -12.25 4.80 -6.08
N VAL A 18 -11.43 4.87 -5.04
CA VAL A 18 -11.53 5.91 -4.01
C VAL A 18 -11.19 7.27 -4.61
N ALA A 19 -10.11 7.38 -5.39
CA ALA A 19 -9.73 8.63 -6.04
C ALA A 19 -10.80 9.11 -7.03
N PHE A 20 -11.37 8.20 -7.84
CA PHE A 20 -12.47 8.52 -8.75
C PHE A 20 -13.72 8.98 -8.00
N LEU A 21 -14.09 8.31 -6.91
CA LEU A 21 -15.25 8.70 -6.10
C LEU A 21 -15.10 10.08 -5.45
N LEU A 22 -13.87 10.46 -5.06
CA LEU A 22 -13.61 11.75 -4.41
C LEU A 22 -13.38 12.89 -5.41
N THR A 23 -12.82 12.61 -6.60
CA THR A 23 -12.49 13.63 -7.60
C THR A 23 -13.56 13.77 -8.68
N GLY A 24 -14.34 12.72 -8.92
CA GLY A 24 -15.31 12.66 -10.02
C GLY A 24 -14.69 12.52 -11.42
N ASP A 25 -13.36 12.45 -11.53
CA ASP A 25 -12.63 12.41 -12.79
C ASP A 25 -11.79 11.13 -12.91
N ILE A 26 -12.04 10.39 -13.98
CA ILE A 26 -11.33 9.14 -14.30
C ILE A 26 -9.84 9.40 -14.56
N ILE A 27 -9.50 10.51 -15.22
CA ILE A 27 -8.12 10.87 -15.57
C ILE A 27 -7.35 11.17 -14.29
N ILE A 28 -7.90 12.02 -13.41
CA ILE A 28 -7.26 12.38 -12.14
C ILE A 28 -7.12 11.13 -11.26
N GLY A 29 -8.17 10.32 -11.13
CA GLY A 29 -8.13 9.08 -10.34
C GLY A 29 -7.08 8.08 -10.84
N SER A 30 -6.92 7.96 -12.16
CA SER A 30 -5.88 7.10 -12.77
C SER A 30 -4.47 7.64 -12.54
N LEU A 31 -4.30 8.96 -12.66
CA LEU A 31 -3.01 9.62 -12.42
C LEU A 31 -2.58 9.47 -10.96
N ILE A 32 -3.49 9.67 -10.00
CA ILE A 32 -3.21 9.46 -8.57
C ILE A 32 -2.76 8.02 -8.34
N ALA A 33 -3.56 7.04 -8.79
CA ALA A 33 -3.29 5.62 -8.59
C ALA A 33 -1.93 5.17 -9.16
N MET A 34 -1.41 5.85 -10.19
CA MET A 34 -0.09 5.55 -10.77
C MET A 34 1.05 6.36 -10.13
N ILE A 35 0.87 7.67 -9.96
CA ILE A 35 1.94 8.58 -9.54
C ILE A 35 2.27 8.39 -8.07
N GLU A 36 1.25 8.16 -7.22
CA GLU A 36 1.45 7.98 -5.79
C GLU A 36 2.46 6.88 -5.44
N PRO A 37 2.31 5.61 -5.89
CA PRO A 37 3.28 4.57 -5.60
C PRO A 37 4.65 4.84 -6.22
N MET A 38 4.72 5.52 -7.37
CA MET A 38 5.99 5.88 -8.03
C MET A 38 6.79 6.89 -7.20
N VAL A 39 6.15 8.00 -6.80
CA VAL A 39 6.80 9.05 -6.01
C VAL A 39 7.14 8.52 -4.61
N ASN A 40 6.26 7.73 -4.01
CA ASN A 40 6.50 7.13 -2.71
C ASN A 40 7.69 6.14 -2.73
N THR A 41 7.88 5.40 -3.82
CA THR A 41 9.07 4.53 -3.99
C THR A 41 10.36 5.34 -4.03
N VAL A 42 10.36 6.48 -4.73
CA VAL A 42 11.52 7.39 -4.79
C VAL A 42 11.79 8.03 -3.42
N ALA A 43 10.75 8.52 -2.75
CA ALA A 43 10.87 9.08 -1.41
C ALA A 43 11.41 8.04 -0.40
N PHE A 44 10.93 6.80 -0.49
CA PHE A 44 11.41 5.70 0.32
C PHE A 44 12.90 5.39 0.06
N TYR A 45 13.35 5.40 -1.20
CA TYR A 45 14.76 5.21 -1.52
C TYR A 45 15.65 6.25 -0.82
N PHE A 46 15.25 7.52 -0.82
CA PHE A 46 15.98 8.56 -0.12
C PHE A 46 15.89 8.43 1.40
N HIS A 47 14.70 8.10 1.94
CA HIS A 47 14.52 7.82 3.37
C HIS A 47 15.47 6.73 3.86
N GLU A 48 15.56 5.62 3.13
CA GLU A 48 16.45 4.51 3.48
C GLU A 48 17.92 4.93 3.36
N LYS A 49 18.29 5.68 2.31
CA LYS A 49 19.67 6.18 2.14
C LYS A 49 20.10 7.07 3.29
N VAL A 50 19.22 7.95 3.75
CA VAL A 50 19.46 8.80 4.94
C VAL A 50 19.65 7.90 6.17
N TRP A 51 18.74 6.95 6.38
CA TRP A 51 18.77 6.03 7.53
C TRP A 51 20.02 5.15 7.61
N GLN A 52 20.63 4.83 6.47
CA GLN A 52 21.85 4.01 6.40
C GLN A 52 23.14 4.77 6.78
N THR A 53 23.07 6.09 6.99
CA THR A 53 24.22 6.94 7.35
C THR A 53 24.74 6.61 8.76
N ASN A 54 26.06 6.61 8.92
CA ASN A 54 26.74 6.27 10.19
C ASN A 54 26.25 7.12 11.39
N ALA A 55 25.87 8.38 11.12
CA ALA A 55 25.31 9.29 12.12
C ALA A 55 24.01 8.79 12.75
N LEU A 56 23.11 8.19 11.95
CA LEU A 56 21.84 7.66 12.46
C LEU A 56 22.00 6.26 13.04
N LYS A 57 22.91 5.43 12.50
CA LYS A 57 23.23 4.09 13.03
C LYS A 57 23.79 4.12 14.46
N GLN A 58 24.56 5.15 14.82
CA GLN A 58 25.13 5.31 16.16
C GLN A 58 24.21 6.10 17.11
N SER A 59 23.08 6.63 16.63
CA SER A 59 22.17 7.43 17.42
C SER A 59 21.18 6.56 18.22
N ARG A 60 20.72 7.04 19.40
CA ARG A 60 19.63 6.42 20.18
C ARG A 60 18.30 6.36 19.39
N PHE A 61 18.22 7.05 18.25
CA PHE A 61 17.07 7.06 17.36
C PHE A 61 17.01 5.87 16.39
N ALA A 62 18.04 4.99 16.38
CA ALA A 62 18.07 3.76 15.58
C ALA A 62 17.05 2.69 16.03
N ALA A 63 16.21 2.99 17.03
CA ALA A 63 15.14 2.12 17.45
C ALA A 63 14.19 1.79 16.26
N PRO A 64 13.76 0.52 16.11
CA PRO A 64 12.90 0.11 15.00
C PRO A 64 11.61 0.94 14.88
N GLY A 65 11.02 1.35 16.01
CA GLY A 65 9.81 2.16 16.04
C GLY A 65 9.95 3.53 15.37
N ASN A 66 11.10 4.20 15.53
CA ASN A 66 11.34 5.51 14.94
C ASN A 66 11.50 5.42 13.41
N LYS A 67 12.06 4.30 12.92
CA LYS A 67 12.15 4.02 11.49
C LYS A 67 10.75 3.86 10.88
N THR A 68 9.87 3.10 11.55
CA THR A 68 8.49 2.90 11.09
C THR A 68 7.66 4.19 11.16
N ALA A 69 7.79 4.98 12.24
CA ALA A 69 7.10 6.25 12.37
C ALA A 69 7.54 7.25 11.29
N SER A 70 8.85 7.40 11.08
CA SER A 70 9.37 8.27 10.01
C SER A 70 8.98 7.78 8.61
N PHE A 71 8.94 6.47 8.38
CA PHE A 71 8.41 5.88 7.15
C PHE A 71 6.94 6.27 6.92
N ALA A 72 6.09 6.12 7.94
CA ALA A 72 4.68 6.49 7.86
C ALA A 72 4.52 7.98 7.55
N VAL A 73 5.26 8.86 8.25
CA VAL A 73 5.21 10.31 8.00
C VAL A 73 5.60 10.66 6.57
N VAL A 74 6.68 10.07 6.04
CA VAL A 74 7.09 10.27 4.64
C VAL A 74 5.99 9.82 3.70
N HIS A 75 5.44 8.62 3.90
CA HIS A 75 4.37 8.07 3.07
C HIS A 75 3.13 8.98 3.03
N PHE A 76 2.60 9.37 4.19
CA PHE A 76 1.44 10.27 4.25
C PHE A 76 1.74 11.65 3.66
N SER A 77 2.94 12.20 3.90
CA SER A 77 3.31 13.50 3.35
C SER A 77 3.39 13.50 1.82
N VAL A 78 3.91 12.42 1.23
CA VAL A 78 4.03 12.26 -0.21
C VAL A 78 2.65 12.04 -0.83
N ALA A 79 1.85 11.13 -0.27
CA ALA A 79 0.47 10.88 -0.72
C ALA A 79 -0.37 12.16 -0.71
N PHE A 80 -0.36 12.89 0.42
CA PHE A 80 -1.04 14.17 0.54
C PHE A 80 -0.56 15.18 -0.52
N THR A 81 0.76 15.34 -0.68
CA THR A 81 1.33 16.33 -1.60
C THR A 81 1.00 16.00 -3.05
N VAL A 82 1.11 14.73 -3.47
CA VAL A 82 0.78 14.31 -4.83
C VAL A 82 -0.69 14.55 -5.14
N VAL A 83 -1.59 14.12 -4.24
CA VAL A 83 -3.03 14.32 -4.44
C VAL A 83 -3.37 15.81 -4.45
N TYR A 84 -2.84 16.58 -3.51
CA TYR A 84 -3.05 18.04 -3.46
C TYR A 84 -2.58 18.74 -4.74
N LEU A 85 -1.42 18.36 -5.29
CA LEU A 85 -0.92 18.94 -6.55
C LEU A 85 -1.79 18.57 -7.75
N LEU A 86 -2.42 17.39 -7.75
CA LEU A 86 -3.26 16.92 -8.86
C LEU A 86 -4.69 17.45 -8.77
N THR A 87 -5.24 17.62 -7.57
CA THR A 87 -6.63 18.04 -7.37
C THR A 87 -6.77 19.53 -7.04
N GLY A 88 -5.72 20.15 -6.52
CA GLY A 88 -5.75 21.52 -5.99
C GLY A 88 -6.48 21.66 -4.65
N ASP A 89 -6.99 20.57 -4.07
CA ASP A 89 -7.81 20.59 -2.86
C ASP A 89 -7.13 19.85 -1.70
N ILE A 90 -6.89 20.59 -0.61
CA ILE A 90 -6.31 20.11 0.64
C ILE A 90 -7.20 19.05 1.30
N LEU A 91 -8.53 19.20 1.19
CA LEU A 91 -9.48 18.27 1.78
C LEU A 91 -9.41 16.91 1.09
N ILE A 92 -9.40 16.88 -0.25
CA ILE A 92 -9.27 15.64 -1.02
C ILE A 92 -7.92 14.97 -0.72
N GLY A 93 -6.83 15.74 -0.69
CA GLY A 93 -5.50 15.22 -0.34
C GLY A 93 -5.45 14.58 1.04
N SER A 94 -6.05 15.23 2.04
CA SER A 94 -6.06 14.72 3.43
C SER A 94 -6.95 13.48 3.57
N ILE A 95 -8.12 13.48 2.94
CA ILE A 95 -9.05 12.35 2.98
C ILE A 95 -8.44 11.14 2.26
N MET A 96 -7.87 11.32 1.06
CA MET A 96 -7.21 10.23 0.32
C MET A 96 -6.08 9.60 1.13
N ALA A 97 -5.20 10.43 1.70
CA ALA A 97 -4.07 9.95 2.49
C ALA A 97 -4.49 9.07 3.68
N MET A 98 -5.72 9.23 4.21
CA MET A 98 -6.24 8.39 5.30
C MET A 98 -7.08 7.20 4.82
N ILE A 99 -7.95 7.41 3.84
CA ILE A 99 -8.92 6.40 3.40
C ILE A 99 -8.23 5.28 2.60
N GLU A 100 -7.29 5.63 1.73
CA GLU A 100 -6.65 4.62 0.88
C GLU A 100 -5.95 3.52 1.68
N PRO A 101 -5.08 3.82 2.67
CA PRO A 101 -4.47 2.79 3.50
C PRO A 101 -5.50 1.95 4.28
N ALA A 102 -6.58 2.57 4.75
CA ALA A 102 -7.64 1.87 5.50
C ALA A 102 -8.40 0.88 4.61
N CYS A 103 -8.88 1.33 3.45
CA CYS A 103 -9.58 0.49 2.49
C CYS A 103 -8.69 -0.63 1.96
N ASN A 104 -7.42 -0.34 1.69
CA ASN A 104 -6.46 -1.34 1.21
C ASN A 104 -6.16 -2.40 2.29
N THR A 105 -6.06 -2.00 3.56
CA THR A 105 -5.89 -2.94 4.68
C THR A 105 -7.10 -3.88 4.83
N LEU A 106 -8.31 -3.33 4.73
CA LEU A 106 -9.54 -4.11 4.78
C LEU A 106 -9.62 -5.12 3.62
N ALA A 107 -9.33 -4.66 2.41
CA ALA A 107 -9.33 -5.52 1.24
C ALA A 107 -8.26 -6.61 1.31
N TYR A 108 -7.07 -6.28 1.83
CA TYR A 108 -6.03 -7.28 2.09
C TYR A 108 -6.51 -8.34 3.09
N TYR A 109 -7.15 -7.94 4.19
CA TYR A 109 -7.70 -8.88 5.16
C TYR A 109 -8.72 -9.86 4.54
N PHE A 110 -9.62 -9.36 3.69
CA PHE A 110 -10.57 -10.21 2.97
C PHE A 110 -9.89 -11.10 1.92
N HIS A 111 -8.94 -10.55 1.16
CA HIS A 111 -8.16 -11.29 0.17
C HIS A 111 -7.42 -12.47 0.80
N GLU A 112 -6.76 -12.22 1.94
CA GLU A 112 -6.03 -13.23 2.69
C GLU A 112 -6.99 -14.31 3.23
N ARG A 113 -8.16 -13.92 3.77
CA ARG A 113 -9.19 -14.88 4.22
C ARG A 113 -9.64 -15.83 3.10
N VAL A 114 -9.97 -15.29 1.93
CA VAL A 114 -10.42 -16.09 0.78
C VAL A 114 -9.31 -17.01 0.30
N TRP A 115 -8.07 -16.52 0.30
CA TRP A 115 -6.95 -17.32 -0.14
C TRP A 115 -6.64 -18.47 0.83
N GLN A 116 -6.69 -18.23 2.14
CA GLN A 116 -6.49 -19.29 3.15
C GLN A 116 -7.52 -20.42 3.01
N GLN A 117 -8.77 -20.09 2.67
CA GLN A 117 -9.80 -21.12 2.40
C GLN A 117 -9.45 -21.98 1.18
N LYS A 118 -8.97 -21.36 0.09
CA LYS A 118 -8.53 -22.08 -1.10
C LYS A 118 -7.29 -22.95 -0.87
N GLU A 119 -6.35 -22.49 -0.03
CA GLU A 119 -5.17 -23.29 0.33
C GLU A 119 -5.55 -24.50 1.19
N ARG A 120 -6.45 -24.33 2.17
CA ARG A 120 -6.96 -25.45 2.97
C ARG A 120 -7.65 -26.51 2.11
N GLN A 121 -8.49 -26.11 1.14
CA GLN A 121 -9.12 -27.03 0.20
C GLN A 121 -8.11 -27.77 -0.67
N LYS A 122 -7.09 -27.07 -1.17
CA LYS A 122 -6.06 -27.66 -2.03
C LYS A 122 -5.21 -28.67 -1.27
N SER A 123 -4.86 -28.40 0.00
CA SER A 123 -4.14 -29.33 0.85
C SER A 123 -4.96 -30.59 1.17
N GLN A 124 -6.25 -30.45 1.49
CA GLN A 124 -7.13 -31.60 1.74
C GLN A 124 -7.34 -32.47 0.50
N LEU A 125 -7.48 -31.87 -0.69
CA LEU A 125 -7.58 -32.59 -1.95
C LEU A 125 -6.28 -33.34 -2.27
N PHE A 126 -5.12 -32.76 -1.92
CA PHE A 126 -3.82 -33.37 -2.12
C PHE A 126 -3.59 -34.56 -1.17
N ASP A 127 -3.94 -34.43 0.12
CA ASP A 127 -3.91 -35.54 1.09
C ASP A 127 -4.83 -36.69 0.66
N HIS A 128 -6.02 -36.37 0.13
CA HIS A 128 -6.95 -37.39 -0.36
C HIS A 128 -6.45 -38.11 -1.63
N MET A 129 -5.64 -37.46 -2.48
CA MET A 129 -5.02 -38.11 -3.65
C MET A 129 -3.74 -38.89 -3.31
N MET A 130 -3.00 -38.50 -2.27
CA MET A 130 -1.75 -39.14 -1.85
C MET A 130 -1.96 -40.38 -0.97
N CYS A 131 -3.14 -40.52 -0.34
CA CYS A 131 -3.57 -41.72 0.37
C CYS A 131 -4.77 -42.37 -0.35
N PRO A 132 -4.58 -43.05 -1.50
CA PRO A 132 -5.58 -43.98 -1.99
C PRO A 132 -5.57 -45.19 -1.06
N HIS A 133 -6.59 -45.31 -0.21
CA HIS A 133 -6.90 -46.55 0.48
C HIS A 133 -7.33 -47.62 -0.52
#